data_AF-A0A1A8WS07-F1
#
_entry.id   AF-A0A1A8WS07-F1
#
_cell.length_a   1.000
_cell.length_b   1.000
_cell.length_c   1.000
_cell.angle_alpha   90.00
_cell.angle_beta   90.00
_cell.angle_gamma   90.00
#
_symmetry.space_group_name_H-M   'P 1'
#
loop_
_entity.id
_entity.type
_entity.pdbx_description
1 polymer ?
#
loop_
_entity_poly.entity_id
_entity_poly.type
_entity_poly.pdbx_seq_one_letter_code
_entity_poly.pdbx_strand_id
1 'polypeptide(L)'
;MDTKALRRDYPFLSKTWDMYDEFDETVKERGFPDYSNKCKHIVSNYNKNIKEYDDFCMKLLRNLYTMADVMDESENTNVPCTYLNMWLYYKEKIHEIPVEFIKHIFRIADELIKNLQYPSKCEYDESHKNHQEPYKIMLLNIFLDNAITIGEIMEKNGDSKQENCLNFVKECLSIYNHIKTKYCLGEEKDLTFKATCEEIKIFERVYTEELKDNAELGAKMPSLTFSGHVLKDRVRLGYQDKASMPGKDEDAVNPGSDHASAVGGTVVGISSFLLLMYQFTPLGRWLRSRISRRTEMSDHLGEEEMDHMYLNAYGNDGMYSDDMGYNMGYNTM
;
A
#
# COMPACT_ATOMS: atom_id res chain seq x y z
N MET A 1 -10.86 2.12 -3.72
CA MET A 1 -11.48 1.41 -2.58
C MET A 1 -12.81 2.08 -2.30
N ASP A 2 -13.89 1.37 -1.97
CA ASP A 2 -15.16 2.04 -1.61
C ASP A 2 -15.11 2.54 -0.15
N THR A 3 -14.47 3.69 0.01
CA THR A 3 -14.31 4.38 1.30
C THR A 3 -15.64 4.85 1.88
N LYS A 4 -16.68 5.07 1.06
CA LYS A 4 -18.00 5.53 1.53
C LYS A 4 -18.69 4.47 2.38
N ALA A 5 -18.74 3.23 1.89
CA ALA A 5 -19.31 2.12 2.64
C ALA A 5 -18.52 1.84 3.91
N LEU A 6 -17.17 1.83 3.82
CA LEU A 6 -16.30 1.61 4.97
C LEU A 6 -16.42 2.71 6.04
N ARG A 7 -16.58 3.97 5.63
CA ARG A 7 -16.80 5.09 6.55
C ARG A 7 -18.12 4.99 7.29
N ARG A 8 -19.18 4.50 6.63
CA ARG A 8 -20.47 4.27 7.27
C ARG A 8 -20.37 3.16 8.31
N ASP A 9 -19.70 2.06 7.97
CA ASP A 9 -19.62 0.88 8.83
C ASP A 9 -18.60 1.08 9.98
N TYR A 10 -17.51 1.81 9.74
CA TYR A 10 -16.43 2.09 10.70
C TYR A 10 -16.07 3.59 10.76
N PRO A 11 -16.96 4.45 11.28
CA PRO A 11 -16.76 5.90 11.28
C PRO A 11 -15.59 6.36 12.16
N PHE A 12 -15.17 5.55 13.13
CA PHE A 12 -14.04 5.86 14.00
C PHE A 12 -12.69 5.82 13.27
N LEU A 13 -12.61 5.13 12.12
CA LEU A 13 -11.46 5.07 11.23
C LEU A 13 -11.46 6.18 10.16
N SER A 14 -12.19 7.28 10.39
CA SER A 14 -12.29 8.42 9.46
C SER A 14 -10.93 8.87 8.91
N LYS A 15 -9.92 9.04 9.76
CA LYS A 15 -8.56 9.41 9.32
C LYS A 15 -7.97 8.46 8.27
N THR A 16 -8.16 7.15 8.43
CA THR A 16 -7.72 6.15 7.46
C THR A 16 -8.48 6.30 6.14
N TRP A 17 -9.79 6.51 6.20
CA TRP A 17 -10.62 6.70 5.01
C TRP A 17 -10.34 8.01 4.27
N ASP A 18 -10.05 9.07 5.01
CA ASP A 18 -9.69 10.38 4.47
C ASP A 18 -8.38 10.27 3.69
N MET A 19 -7.39 9.52 4.18
CA MET A 19 -6.14 9.26 3.45
C MET A 19 -6.37 8.53 2.11
N TYR A 20 -7.26 7.52 2.08
CA TYR A 20 -7.60 6.85 0.82
C TYR A 20 -8.37 7.76 -0.14
N ASP A 21 -9.25 8.62 0.36
CA ASP A 21 -9.94 9.62 -0.44
C ASP A 21 -8.94 10.62 -1.04
N GLU A 22 -7.98 11.09 -0.24
CA GLU A 22 -6.87 11.95 -0.69
C GLU A 22 -6.08 11.29 -1.83
N PHE A 23 -5.76 10.00 -1.73
CA PHE A 23 -5.06 9.28 -2.81
C PHE A 23 -5.85 9.27 -4.12
N ASP A 24 -7.18 9.22 -4.05
CA ASP A 24 -8.08 9.20 -5.20
C ASP A 24 -8.49 10.61 -5.69
N GLU A 25 -8.13 11.67 -4.97
CA GLU A 25 -8.45 13.05 -5.36
C GLU A 25 -7.91 13.42 -6.75
N THR A 26 -8.64 14.29 -7.43
CA THR A 26 -8.21 14.85 -8.71
C THR A 26 -6.98 15.72 -8.52
N VAL A 27 -5.95 15.50 -9.35
CA VAL A 27 -4.71 16.29 -9.29
C VAL A 27 -4.95 17.70 -9.82
N LYS A 28 -4.64 18.69 -8.99
CA LYS A 28 -4.64 20.11 -9.37
C LYS A 28 -3.21 20.56 -9.60
N GLU A 29 -2.85 20.87 -10.83
CA GLU A 29 -1.52 21.39 -11.16
C GLU A 29 -1.40 22.86 -10.79
N ARG A 30 -0.41 23.19 -9.95
CA ARG A 30 -0.14 24.56 -9.51
C ARG A 30 1.29 25.02 -9.83
N GLY A 31 2.01 24.29 -10.68
CA GLY A 31 3.42 24.51 -10.99
C GLY A 31 4.22 23.21 -10.85
N PHE A 32 5.37 23.26 -10.19
CA PHE A 32 6.22 22.09 -9.94
C PHE A 32 5.68 21.20 -8.79
N PRO A 33 5.76 19.86 -8.89
CA PRO A 33 6.15 19.09 -10.07
C PRO A 33 5.08 19.10 -11.17
N ASP A 34 5.55 19.13 -12.42
CA ASP A 34 4.71 19.04 -13.62
C ASP A 34 4.33 17.58 -13.89
N TYR A 35 3.31 17.11 -13.16
CA TYR A 35 2.85 15.72 -13.20
C TYR A 35 2.32 15.35 -14.59
N SER A 36 1.57 16.24 -15.25
CA SER A 36 0.97 16.01 -16.57
C SER A 36 2.03 15.71 -17.61
N ASN A 37 3.08 16.53 -17.72
CA ASN A 37 4.12 16.28 -18.71
C ASN A 37 4.94 15.03 -18.37
N LYS A 38 5.24 14.79 -17.09
CA LYS A 38 5.92 13.55 -16.65
C LYS A 38 5.09 12.31 -17.03
N CYS A 39 3.79 12.32 -16.78
CA CYS A 39 2.89 11.20 -17.06
C CYS A 39 2.65 10.96 -18.54
N LYS A 40 2.51 12.00 -19.36
CA LYS A 40 2.39 11.85 -20.82
C LYS A 40 3.53 11.03 -21.43
N HIS A 41 4.78 11.26 -20.97
CA HIS A 41 5.95 10.51 -21.43
C HIS A 41 5.94 9.04 -20.97
N ILE A 42 5.39 8.74 -19.79
CA ILE A 42 5.29 7.37 -19.28
C ILE A 42 4.18 6.64 -20.06
N VAL A 43 2.99 7.25 -20.14
CA VAL A 43 1.77 6.69 -20.73
C VAL A 43 1.90 6.50 -22.23
N SER A 44 2.66 7.33 -22.95
CA SER A 44 2.86 7.17 -24.40
C SER A 44 3.47 5.81 -24.80
N ASN A 45 4.09 5.10 -23.86
CA ASN A 45 4.60 3.74 -24.08
C ASN A 45 3.53 2.64 -23.91
N TYR A 46 2.31 2.99 -23.53
CA TYR A 46 1.20 2.07 -23.28
C TYR A 46 0.04 2.39 -24.23
N ASN A 47 -0.22 1.49 -25.19
CA ASN A 47 -1.16 1.70 -26.30
C ASN A 47 -2.66 1.58 -25.94
N LYS A 48 -3.03 1.37 -24.66
CA LYS A 48 -4.41 1.18 -24.20
C LYS A 48 -4.77 2.19 -23.10
N ASN A 49 -6.01 2.69 -23.11
CA ASN A 49 -6.62 3.49 -22.04
C ASN A 49 -5.79 4.70 -21.57
N ILE A 50 -5.20 5.45 -22.51
CA ILE A 50 -4.30 6.60 -22.26
C ILE A 50 -4.85 7.52 -21.17
N LYS A 51 -6.14 7.86 -21.20
CA LYS A 51 -6.76 8.78 -20.23
C LYS A 51 -6.82 8.20 -18.81
N GLU A 52 -7.14 6.91 -18.65
CA GLU A 52 -7.20 6.27 -17.33
C GLU A 52 -5.79 6.09 -16.75
N TYR A 53 -4.82 5.75 -17.59
CA TYR A 53 -3.42 5.60 -17.18
C TYR A 53 -2.79 6.94 -16.84
N ASP A 54 -3.12 8.01 -17.57
CA ASP A 54 -2.70 9.37 -17.27
C ASP A 54 -3.25 9.84 -15.92
N ASP A 55 -4.56 9.70 -15.68
CA ASP A 55 -5.17 10.03 -14.38
C ASP A 55 -4.55 9.23 -13.22
N PHE A 56 -4.36 7.92 -13.39
CA PHE A 56 -3.69 7.09 -12.39
C PHE A 56 -2.25 7.53 -12.14
N CYS A 57 -1.48 7.77 -13.21
CA CYS A 57 -0.09 8.21 -13.11
C CYS A 57 0.02 9.53 -12.36
N MET A 58 -0.82 10.50 -12.72
CA MET A 58 -0.81 11.81 -12.07
C MET A 58 -1.10 11.68 -10.59
N LYS A 59 -2.12 10.89 -10.21
CA LYS A 59 -2.47 10.64 -8.81
C LYS A 59 -1.32 10.00 -8.05
N LEU A 60 -0.72 8.94 -8.60
CA LEU A 60 0.36 8.22 -7.94
C LEU A 60 1.61 9.10 -7.77
N LEU A 61 2.04 9.83 -8.80
CA LEU A 61 3.17 10.76 -8.68
C LEU A 61 2.90 11.84 -7.63
N ARG A 62 1.70 12.43 -7.64
CA ARG A 62 1.30 13.43 -6.65
C ARG A 62 1.33 12.87 -5.24
N ASN A 63 0.80 11.66 -5.03
CA ASN A 63 0.80 11.02 -3.71
C ASN A 63 2.24 10.74 -3.23
N LEU A 64 3.09 10.17 -4.08
CA LEU A 64 4.48 9.88 -3.75
C LEU A 64 5.26 11.14 -3.40
N TYR A 65 5.11 12.20 -4.22
CA TYR A 65 5.79 13.46 -3.98
C TYR A 65 5.30 14.15 -2.70
N THR A 66 3.98 14.27 -2.50
CA THR A 66 3.42 14.92 -1.29
C THR A 66 3.79 14.18 -0.01
N MET A 67 3.87 12.85 -0.04
CA MET A 67 4.32 12.08 1.14
C MET A 67 5.84 12.22 1.40
N ALA A 68 6.62 12.54 0.38
CA ALA A 68 8.06 12.71 0.49
C ALA A 68 8.49 14.14 0.85
N ASP A 69 7.65 15.14 0.55
CA ASP A 69 7.86 16.57 0.83
C ASP A 69 7.47 16.90 2.28
N VAL A 70 8.20 16.31 3.22
CA VAL A 70 8.01 16.51 4.67
C VAL A 70 8.74 17.75 5.17
N MET A 71 8.22 18.36 6.24
CA MET A 71 8.84 19.56 6.82
C MET A 71 10.07 19.23 7.69
N ASP A 72 10.15 18.00 8.22
CA ASP A 72 11.22 17.52 9.10
C ASP A 72 11.43 15.99 8.94
N GLU A 73 12.67 15.52 9.14
CA GLU A 73 13.06 14.09 9.10
C GLU A 73 12.36 13.24 10.18
N SER A 74 11.79 13.88 11.20
CA SER A 74 11.07 13.20 12.27
C SER A 74 9.64 12.75 11.90
N GLU A 75 9.12 13.17 10.74
CA GLU A 75 7.80 12.75 10.25
C GLU A 75 7.78 11.25 9.87
N ASN A 76 6.80 10.51 10.38
CA ASN A 76 6.66 9.08 10.10
C ASN A 76 5.89 8.83 8.79
N THR A 77 6.59 8.91 7.67
CA THR A 77 6.09 8.68 6.29
C THR A 77 5.78 7.23 5.96
N ASN A 78 6.21 6.28 6.80
CA ASN A 78 6.05 4.86 6.55
C ASN A 78 4.59 4.39 6.55
N VAL A 79 3.77 4.99 7.42
CA VAL A 79 2.36 4.65 7.54
C VAL A 79 1.61 5.05 6.27
N PRO A 80 1.69 6.32 5.81
CA PRO A 80 1.19 6.70 4.48
C PRO A 80 1.65 5.78 3.34
N CYS A 81 2.92 5.37 3.33
CA CYS A 81 3.45 4.48 2.30
C CYS A 81 2.81 3.07 2.33
N THR A 82 2.54 2.53 3.53
CA THR A 82 1.84 1.25 3.69
C THR A 82 0.42 1.34 3.13
N TYR A 83 -0.30 2.42 3.45
CA TYR A 83 -1.63 2.68 2.91
C TYR A 83 -1.63 2.89 1.39
N LEU A 84 -0.61 3.57 0.84
CA LEU A 84 -0.46 3.74 -0.60
C LEU A 84 -0.25 2.38 -1.29
N ASN A 85 0.61 1.52 -0.76
CA ASN A 85 0.83 0.18 -1.34
C ASN A 85 -0.44 -0.67 -1.29
N MET A 86 -1.23 -0.57 -0.23
CA MET A 86 -2.56 -1.16 -0.21
C MET A 86 -3.46 -0.56 -1.27
N TRP A 87 -3.52 0.78 -1.43
CA TRP A 87 -4.30 1.43 -2.48
C TRP A 87 -3.90 0.94 -3.88
N LEU A 88 -2.60 0.78 -4.16
CA LEU A 88 -2.07 0.25 -5.42
C LEU A 88 -2.58 -1.16 -5.70
N TYR A 89 -2.58 -2.05 -4.70
CA TYR A 89 -3.15 -3.38 -4.82
C TYR A 89 -4.59 -3.35 -5.37
N TYR A 90 -5.45 -2.49 -4.81
CA TYR A 90 -6.83 -2.35 -5.28
C TYR A 90 -6.89 -1.87 -6.72
N LYS A 91 -6.04 -0.90 -7.08
CA LYS A 91 -6.00 -0.35 -8.43
C LYS A 91 -5.57 -1.40 -9.44
N GLU A 92 -4.51 -2.16 -9.13
CA GLU A 92 -4.04 -3.25 -9.97
C GLU A 92 -5.12 -4.31 -10.19
N LYS A 93 -5.82 -4.75 -9.13
CA LYS A 93 -6.85 -5.79 -9.25
C LYS A 93 -8.12 -5.35 -9.96
N ILE A 94 -8.53 -4.08 -9.79
CA ILE A 94 -9.82 -3.57 -10.30
C ILE A 94 -9.66 -2.93 -11.69
N HIS A 95 -8.46 -2.46 -12.04
CA HIS A 95 -8.20 -1.74 -13.29
C HIS A 95 -7.13 -2.42 -14.16
N GLU A 96 -6.62 -3.59 -13.77
CA GLU A 96 -5.62 -4.35 -14.53
C GLU A 96 -4.40 -3.51 -14.93
N ILE A 97 -3.96 -2.63 -14.02
CA ILE A 97 -2.80 -1.76 -14.23
C ILE A 97 -1.54 -2.61 -14.29
N PRO A 98 -0.70 -2.49 -15.35
CA PRO A 98 0.54 -3.24 -15.45
C PRO A 98 1.53 -2.88 -14.35
N VAL A 99 2.14 -3.89 -13.74
CA VAL A 99 3.17 -3.71 -12.69
C VAL A 99 4.33 -2.84 -13.17
N GLU A 100 4.81 -3.09 -14.40
CA GLU A 100 5.92 -2.33 -14.99
C GLU A 100 5.57 -0.85 -15.21
N PHE A 101 4.28 -0.53 -15.39
CA PHE A 101 3.82 0.86 -15.45
C PHE A 101 3.96 1.54 -14.09
N ILE A 102 3.54 0.86 -13.01
CA ILE A 102 3.67 1.36 -11.63
C ILE A 102 5.15 1.56 -11.29
N LYS A 103 6.01 0.57 -11.56
CA LYS A 103 7.47 0.69 -11.34
C LYS A 103 8.08 1.88 -12.06
N HIS A 104 7.67 2.14 -13.31
CA HIS A 104 8.15 3.30 -14.04
C HIS A 104 7.73 4.62 -13.35
N ILE A 105 6.50 4.70 -12.84
CA ILE A 105 6.04 5.86 -12.07
C ILE A 105 6.89 6.07 -10.81
N PHE A 106 7.17 5.02 -10.05
CA PHE A 106 8.03 5.11 -8.85
C PHE A 106 9.44 5.60 -9.20
N ARG A 107 10.06 5.10 -10.28
CA ARG A 107 11.38 5.57 -10.73
C ARG A 107 11.40 7.07 -11.01
N ILE A 108 10.35 7.58 -11.66
CA ILE A 108 10.21 9.01 -11.96
C ILE A 108 9.95 9.82 -10.67
N ALA A 109 9.18 9.28 -9.72
CA ALA A 109 9.00 9.89 -8.42
C ALA A 109 10.33 9.99 -7.66
N ASP A 110 11.15 8.93 -7.64
CA ASP A 110 12.46 8.93 -6.99
C ASP A 110 13.38 10.02 -7.57
N GLU A 111 13.37 10.23 -8.88
CA GLU A 111 14.13 11.31 -9.54
C GLU A 111 13.64 12.71 -9.11
N LEU A 112 12.33 12.89 -8.93
CA LEU A 112 11.74 14.14 -8.43
C LEU A 112 12.11 14.39 -6.97
N ILE A 113 11.95 13.36 -6.14
CA ILE A 113 12.10 13.41 -4.67
C ILE A 113 13.55 13.66 -4.26
N LYS A 114 14.54 13.18 -5.02
CA LYS A 114 15.98 13.42 -4.74
C LYS A 114 16.37 14.89 -4.58
N ASN A 115 15.58 15.82 -5.10
CA ASN A 115 15.84 17.26 -5.02
C ASN A 115 15.16 17.94 -3.83
N LEU A 116 14.41 17.19 -3.00
CA LEU A 116 13.79 17.72 -1.79
C LEU A 116 14.82 17.91 -0.67
N GLN A 117 14.50 18.79 0.27
CA GLN A 117 15.38 19.11 1.40
C GLN A 117 15.50 17.93 2.38
N TYR A 118 14.39 17.23 2.64
CA TYR A 118 14.31 16.08 3.54
C TYR A 118 13.56 14.93 2.88
N PRO A 119 14.14 14.29 1.84
CA PRO A 119 13.42 13.31 1.06
C PRO A 119 13.13 12.06 1.88
N SER A 120 11.85 11.69 1.96
CA SER A 120 11.46 10.38 2.47
C SER A 120 11.17 9.41 1.32
N LYS A 121 11.61 8.15 1.46
CA LYS A 121 11.41 7.12 0.45
C LYS A 121 10.15 6.32 0.77
N CYS A 122 9.26 6.21 -0.22
CA CYS A 122 8.21 5.20 -0.23
C CYS A 122 8.53 4.20 -1.33
N GLU A 123 8.73 2.94 -0.95
CA GLU A 123 9.03 1.87 -1.90
C GLU A 123 7.74 1.20 -2.36
N TYR A 124 7.70 0.84 -3.63
CA TYR A 124 6.66 -0.02 -4.16
C TYR A 124 6.90 -1.44 -3.64
N ASP A 125 6.02 -1.89 -2.77
CA ASP A 125 6.09 -3.19 -2.13
C ASP A 125 5.13 -4.15 -2.83
N GLU A 126 5.62 -5.01 -3.73
CA GLU A 126 4.78 -6.01 -4.39
C GLU A 126 4.35 -7.16 -3.47
N SER A 127 4.92 -7.28 -2.27
CA SER A 127 4.63 -8.38 -1.34
C SER A 127 3.17 -8.41 -0.90
N HIS A 128 2.46 -7.29 -1.00
CA HIS A 128 1.02 -7.25 -0.75
C HIS A 128 0.22 -8.20 -1.67
N LYS A 129 0.76 -8.58 -2.84
CA LYS A 129 0.18 -9.59 -3.76
C LYS A 129 0.47 -11.02 -3.30
N ASN A 130 1.51 -11.20 -2.50
CA ASN A 130 1.99 -12.47 -1.96
C ASN A 130 1.25 -12.83 -0.68
N HIS A 131 -0.04 -12.52 -0.61
CA HIS A 131 -0.90 -12.98 0.46
C HIS A 131 -2.15 -13.68 -0.09
N GLN A 132 -2.60 -14.68 0.66
CA GLN A 132 -3.91 -15.26 0.47
C GLN A 132 -4.97 -14.28 0.97
N GLU A 133 -5.95 -13.99 0.11
CA GLU A 133 -7.06 -13.07 0.41
C GLU A 133 -6.57 -11.69 0.92
N PRO A 134 -5.71 -10.98 0.15
CA PRO A 134 -5.01 -9.77 0.59
C PRO A 134 -5.92 -8.60 1.00
N TYR A 135 -7.17 -8.54 0.48
CA TYR A 135 -8.20 -7.61 1.00
C TYR A 135 -8.40 -7.77 2.51
N LYS A 136 -8.45 -9.02 2.97
CA LYS A 136 -8.64 -9.33 4.38
C LYS A 136 -7.38 -9.02 5.19
N ILE A 137 -6.19 -9.28 4.63
CA ILE A 137 -4.91 -8.86 5.23
C ILE A 137 -4.83 -7.34 5.36
N MET A 138 -5.35 -6.57 4.40
CA MET A 138 -5.43 -5.11 4.52
C MET A 138 -6.28 -4.70 5.73
N LEU A 139 -7.48 -5.29 5.92
CA LEU A 139 -8.31 -4.97 7.09
C LEU A 139 -7.61 -5.30 8.41
N LEU A 140 -6.86 -6.41 8.47
CA LEU A 140 -6.03 -6.72 9.63
C LEU A 140 -4.94 -5.65 9.85
N ASN A 141 -4.28 -5.19 8.79
CA ASN A 141 -3.29 -4.12 8.92
C ASN A 141 -3.87 -2.79 9.38
N ILE A 142 -5.07 -2.42 8.90
CA ILE A 142 -5.80 -1.26 9.40
C ILE A 142 -6.06 -1.39 10.90
N PHE A 143 -6.44 -2.59 11.36
CA PHE A 143 -6.55 -2.85 12.80
C PHE A 143 -5.22 -2.61 13.51
N LEU A 144 -4.11 -3.12 13.00
CA LEU A 144 -2.80 -2.99 13.65
C LEU A 144 -2.39 -1.53 13.82
N ASP A 145 -2.60 -0.70 12.80
CA ASP A 145 -2.26 0.73 12.85
C ASP A 145 -3.17 1.52 13.78
N ASN A 146 -4.35 0.99 14.11
CA ASN A 146 -5.37 1.65 14.92
C ASN A 146 -5.63 0.94 16.25
N ALA A 147 -4.83 -0.06 16.64
CA ALA A 147 -5.08 -0.90 17.82
C ALA A 147 -5.13 -0.07 19.11
N ILE A 148 -4.22 0.89 19.27
CA ILE A 148 -4.19 1.80 20.42
C ILE A 148 -5.47 2.64 20.47
N THR A 149 -5.85 3.27 19.36
CA THR A 149 -7.07 4.09 19.28
C THR A 149 -8.34 3.25 19.52
N ILE A 150 -8.35 2.00 19.05
CA ILE A 150 -9.40 1.03 19.36
C ILE A 150 -9.47 0.78 20.87
N GLY A 151 -8.33 0.55 21.52
CA GLY A 151 -8.22 0.41 22.97
C GLY A 151 -8.79 1.62 23.72
N GLU A 152 -8.33 2.82 23.39
CA GLU A 152 -8.77 4.08 24.01
C GLU A 152 -10.30 4.29 23.91
N ILE A 153 -10.91 4.02 22.74
CA ILE A 153 -12.36 4.10 22.55
C ILE A 153 -13.10 3.11 23.44
N MET A 154 -12.56 1.89 23.58
CA MET A 154 -13.20 0.80 24.32
C MET A 154 -13.05 0.92 25.84
N GLU A 155 -12.01 1.59 26.32
CA GLU A 155 -11.85 1.95 27.74
C GLU A 155 -12.87 3.00 28.18
N LYS A 156 -13.11 4.02 27.35
CA LYS A 156 -13.99 5.16 27.68
C LYS A 156 -15.47 4.77 27.74
N ASN A 157 -15.98 4.55 28.96
CA ASN A 157 -17.38 4.19 29.18
C ASN A 157 -18.38 5.16 28.51
N GLY A 158 -19.34 4.61 27.77
CA GLY A 158 -20.41 5.38 27.13
C GLY A 158 -19.97 6.13 25.87
N ASP A 159 -18.79 5.84 25.30
CA ASP A 159 -18.42 6.42 24.01
C ASP A 159 -19.32 5.86 22.90
N SER A 160 -19.97 6.76 22.17
CA SER A 160 -20.87 6.44 21.05
C SER A 160 -20.23 5.57 19.95
N LYS A 161 -18.89 5.49 19.88
CA LYS A 161 -18.15 4.72 18.87
C LYS A 161 -17.91 3.25 19.27
N GLN A 162 -18.16 2.87 20.52
CA GLN A 162 -17.81 1.54 21.05
C GLN A 162 -18.45 0.40 20.27
N GLU A 163 -19.72 0.53 19.87
CA GLU A 163 -20.42 -0.51 19.13
C GLU A 163 -19.75 -0.78 17.77
N ASN A 164 -19.47 0.27 16.99
CA ASN A 164 -18.81 0.16 15.69
C ASN A 164 -17.37 -0.34 15.82
N CYS A 165 -16.66 0.09 16.88
CA CYS A 165 -15.32 -0.38 17.20
C CYS A 165 -15.32 -1.90 17.50
N LEU A 166 -16.21 -2.35 18.38
CA LEU A 166 -16.35 -3.76 18.73
C LEU A 166 -16.74 -4.61 17.52
N ASN A 167 -17.60 -4.10 16.64
CA ASN A 167 -17.97 -4.79 15.40
C ASN A 167 -16.77 -4.96 14.46
N PHE A 168 -15.95 -3.92 14.28
CA PHE A 168 -14.72 -4.00 13.50
C PHE A 168 -13.72 -5.02 14.09
N VAL A 169 -13.55 -5.02 15.42
CA VAL A 169 -12.69 -6.00 16.12
C VAL A 169 -13.16 -7.44 15.89
N LYS A 170 -14.48 -7.69 16.05
CA LYS A 170 -15.09 -9.00 15.79
C LYS A 170 -14.87 -9.47 14.36
N GLU A 171 -14.92 -8.56 13.40
CA GLU A 171 -14.66 -8.87 12.00
C GLU A 171 -13.20 -9.23 11.76
N CYS A 172 -12.26 -8.47 12.32
CA CYS A 172 -10.83 -8.79 12.24
C CYS A 172 -10.51 -10.16 12.85
N LEU A 173 -11.13 -10.51 13.99
CA LEU A 173 -11.02 -11.84 14.60
C LEU A 173 -11.60 -12.95 13.72
N SER A 174 -12.73 -12.67 13.06
CA SER A 174 -13.34 -13.63 12.13
C SER A 174 -12.45 -13.86 10.90
N ILE A 175 -11.84 -12.80 10.37
CA ILE A 175 -10.84 -12.85 9.31
C ILE A 175 -9.62 -13.68 9.74
N TYR A 176 -9.05 -13.36 10.91
CA TYR A 176 -7.90 -14.07 11.48
C TYR A 176 -8.16 -15.57 11.56
N ASN A 177 -9.30 -15.98 12.14
CA ASN A 177 -9.63 -17.40 12.30
C ASN A 177 -9.90 -18.09 10.95
N HIS A 178 -10.55 -17.40 10.00
CA HIS A 178 -10.74 -17.91 8.64
C HIS A 178 -9.40 -18.18 7.95
N ILE A 179 -8.49 -17.20 7.97
CA ILE A 179 -7.18 -17.33 7.32
C ILE A 179 -6.35 -18.40 8.02
N LYS A 180 -6.30 -18.38 9.36
CA LYS A 180 -5.57 -19.37 10.17
C LYS A 180 -6.00 -20.78 9.81
N THR A 181 -7.30 -21.04 9.78
CA THR A 181 -7.86 -22.38 9.53
C THR A 181 -7.64 -22.82 8.09
N LYS A 182 -7.82 -21.91 7.12
CA LYS A 182 -7.80 -22.25 5.70
C LYS A 182 -6.39 -22.36 5.13
N TYR A 183 -5.46 -21.54 5.61
CA TYR A 183 -4.15 -21.36 4.99
C TYR A 183 -2.99 -21.73 5.92
N CYS A 184 -3.15 -21.64 7.25
CA CYS A 184 -2.03 -21.79 8.18
C CYS A 184 -2.05 -23.08 9.00
N LEU A 185 -2.90 -24.04 8.62
CA LEU A 185 -2.88 -25.40 9.17
C LEU A 185 -2.09 -26.32 8.23
N GLY A 186 -0.96 -26.84 8.70
CA GLY A 186 -0.08 -27.76 7.97
C GLY A 186 1.27 -27.13 7.57
N GLU A 187 2.04 -27.85 6.76
CA GLU A 187 3.31 -27.35 6.22
C GLU A 187 3.07 -26.17 5.26
N GLU A 188 3.92 -25.16 5.36
CA GLU A 188 3.88 -23.97 4.51
C GLU A 188 4.14 -24.39 3.06
N LYS A 189 3.11 -24.23 2.21
CA LYS A 189 3.12 -24.77 0.84
C LYS A 189 4.02 -23.95 -0.09
N ASP A 190 4.03 -22.64 0.10
CA ASP A 190 4.79 -21.67 -0.70
C ASP A 190 5.01 -20.36 0.08
N LEU A 191 5.77 -19.44 -0.52
CA LEU A 191 6.09 -18.11 0.03
C LEU A 191 4.84 -17.25 0.33
N THR A 192 3.78 -17.39 -0.47
CA THR A 192 2.53 -16.64 -0.28
C THR A 192 1.78 -17.14 0.96
N PHE A 193 1.73 -18.44 1.18
CA PHE A 193 1.17 -19.03 2.40
C PHE A 193 1.97 -18.57 3.63
N LYS A 194 3.31 -18.66 3.57
CA LYS A 194 4.19 -18.23 4.65
C LYS A 194 3.96 -16.76 5.02
N ALA A 195 4.02 -15.85 4.04
CA ALA A 195 3.81 -14.42 4.26
C ALA A 195 2.42 -14.12 4.84
N THR A 196 1.37 -14.80 4.35
CA THR A 196 0.02 -14.67 4.92
C THR A 196 -0.01 -15.09 6.40
N CYS A 197 0.62 -16.22 6.73
CA CYS A 197 0.61 -16.77 8.07
C CYS A 197 1.44 -15.93 9.05
N GLU A 198 2.49 -15.28 8.58
CA GLU A 198 3.27 -14.32 9.36
C GLU A 198 2.45 -13.07 9.70
N GLU A 199 1.70 -12.52 8.75
CA GLU A 199 0.84 -11.35 8.99
C GLU A 199 -0.23 -11.60 10.05
N ILE A 200 -0.91 -12.76 10.00
CA ILE A 200 -1.94 -13.08 11.01
C ILE A 200 -1.33 -13.36 12.40
N LYS A 201 -0.08 -13.84 12.48
CA LYS A 201 0.65 -14.00 13.76
C LYS A 201 0.96 -12.64 14.37
N ILE A 202 1.28 -11.63 13.56
CA ILE A 202 1.45 -10.25 14.04
C ILE A 202 0.12 -9.73 14.58
N PHE A 203 -0.97 -9.95 13.85
CA PHE A 203 -2.31 -9.58 14.32
C PHE A 203 -2.65 -10.20 15.68
N GLU A 204 -2.45 -11.51 15.84
CA GLU A 204 -2.72 -12.22 17.10
C GLU A 204 -1.96 -11.60 18.28
N ARG A 205 -0.68 -11.28 18.07
CA ARG A 205 0.18 -10.68 19.09
C ARG A 205 -0.35 -9.31 19.51
N VAL A 206 -0.55 -8.40 18.56
CA VAL A 206 -0.99 -7.04 18.83
C VAL A 206 -2.38 -7.02 19.46
N TYR A 207 -3.29 -7.85 18.96
CA TYR A 207 -4.61 -8.01 19.57
C TYR A 207 -4.51 -8.41 21.04
N THR A 208 -3.59 -9.32 21.36
CA THR A 208 -3.38 -9.80 22.72
C THR A 208 -2.81 -8.69 23.61
N GLU A 209 -1.67 -8.12 23.19
CA GLU A 209 -0.92 -7.12 23.94
C GLU A 209 -1.75 -5.84 24.17
N GLU A 210 -2.42 -5.32 23.13
CA GLU A 210 -3.09 -4.02 23.20
C GLU A 210 -4.52 -4.11 23.76
N LEU A 211 -5.24 -5.22 23.50
CA LEU A 211 -6.67 -5.31 23.81
C LEU A 211 -7.04 -6.39 24.84
N LYS A 212 -6.18 -7.37 25.12
CA LYS A 212 -6.52 -8.50 26.02
C LYS A 212 -5.78 -8.53 27.32
N ASP A 213 -4.50 -8.18 27.35
CA ASP A 213 -3.67 -8.33 28.55
C ASP A 213 -4.10 -7.37 29.67
N ASN A 214 -4.71 -6.23 29.31
CA ASN A 214 -5.40 -5.37 30.28
C ASN A 214 -6.70 -6.05 30.75
N ALA A 215 -6.86 -6.28 32.05
CA ALA A 215 -8.01 -7.00 32.60
C ALA A 215 -9.37 -6.30 32.37
N GLU A 216 -9.42 -4.98 32.47
CA GLU A 216 -10.67 -4.21 32.30
C GLU A 216 -11.08 -4.13 30.83
N LEU A 217 -10.12 -3.82 29.95
CA LEU A 217 -10.33 -3.77 28.51
C LEU A 217 -10.60 -5.18 27.94
N GLY A 218 -9.79 -6.15 28.34
CA GLY A 218 -9.84 -7.54 27.89
C GLY A 218 -11.16 -8.24 28.20
N ALA A 219 -11.81 -7.88 29.32
CA ALA A 219 -13.15 -8.34 29.68
C ALA A 219 -14.24 -7.84 28.71
N LYS A 220 -14.05 -6.68 28.07
CA LYS A 220 -14.97 -6.12 27.05
C LYS A 220 -14.73 -6.71 25.65
N MET A 221 -13.59 -7.37 25.45
CA MET A 221 -13.16 -7.85 24.13
C MET A 221 -13.57 -9.30 23.86
N PRO A 222 -13.89 -9.68 22.61
CA PRO A 222 -14.17 -11.08 22.24
C PRO A 222 -12.95 -11.99 22.45
N SER A 223 -13.07 -13.31 22.52
CA SER A 223 -11.87 -14.17 22.56
C SER A 223 -11.13 -14.19 21.21
N LEU A 224 -9.84 -14.53 21.20
CA LEU A 224 -9.09 -14.80 19.96
C LEU A 224 -9.75 -15.90 19.10
N THR A 225 -10.49 -16.81 19.71
CA THR A 225 -11.25 -17.87 19.04
C THR A 225 -12.59 -17.41 18.46
N PHE A 226 -12.95 -16.14 18.60
CA PHE A 226 -14.19 -15.60 18.06
C PHE A 226 -14.23 -15.78 16.53
N SER A 227 -15.29 -16.43 16.06
CA SER A 227 -15.57 -16.59 14.63
C SER A 227 -17.03 -16.25 14.36
N GLY A 228 -17.24 -15.15 13.65
CA GLY A 228 -18.55 -14.71 13.17
C GLY A 228 -18.64 -14.76 11.65
N HIS A 229 -19.64 -14.09 11.10
CA HIS A 229 -19.78 -13.96 9.64
C HIS A 229 -18.67 -13.07 9.09
N VAL A 230 -17.85 -13.62 8.19
CA VAL A 230 -16.83 -12.84 7.47
C VAL A 230 -17.52 -12.06 6.36
N LEU A 231 -17.41 -10.73 6.37
CA LEU A 231 -17.92 -9.90 5.28
C LEU A 231 -17.37 -10.40 3.93
N LYS A 232 -18.25 -10.49 2.92
CA LYS A 232 -17.85 -10.87 1.57
C LYS A 232 -16.80 -9.87 1.07
N ASP A 233 -15.79 -10.41 0.40
CA ASP A 233 -14.74 -9.63 -0.24
C ASP A 233 -15.34 -8.55 -1.15
N ARG A 234 -15.25 -7.29 -0.72
CA ARG A 234 -15.83 -6.13 -1.41
C ARG A 234 -15.06 -5.81 -2.71
N VAL A 235 -13.81 -6.27 -2.85
CA VAL A 235 -13.02 -6.13 -4.10
C VAL A 235 -13.59 -7.01 -5.17
N ARG A 236 -13.92 -8.25 -4.81
CA ARG A 236 -14.52 -9.20 -5.74
C ARG A 236 -15.85 -8.69 -6.27
N LEU A 237 -16.66 -8.04 -5.43
CA LEU A 237 -17.90 -7.39 -5.86
C LEU A 237 -17.64 -6.25 -6.84
N GLY A 238 -16.73 -5.33 -6.53
CA GLY A 238 -16.38 -4.23 -7.44
C GLY A 238 -15.77 -4.67 -8.78
N TYR A 239 -14.96 -5.74 -8.78
CA TYR A 239 -14.45 -6.36 -10.02
C TYR A 239 -15.57 -7.01 -10.82
N GLN A 240 -16.46 -7.76 -10.17
CA GLN A 240 -17.61 -8.40 -10.82
C GLN A 240 -18.58 -7.37 -11.42
N ASP A 241 -18.81 -6.24 -10.75
CA ASP A 241 -19.65 -5.16 -11.25
C ASP A 241 -19.06 -4.50 -12.50
N LYS A 242 -17.73 -4.29 -12.53
CA LYS A 242 -17.04 -3.80 -13.73
C LYS A 242 -17.06 -4.81 -14.89
N ALA A 243 -16.77 -6.07 -14.60
CA ALA A 243 -16.77 -7.14 -15.60
C ALA A 243 -18.17 -7.40 -16.17
N SER A 244 -19.23 -7.04 -15.43
CA SER A 244 -20.63 -7.21 -15.84
C SER A 244 -21.21 -6.01 -16.61
N MET A 245 -20.48 -4.89 -16.72
CA MET A 245 -20.88 -3.77 -17.57
C MET A 245 -20.50 -4.08 -19.04
N PRO A 246 -21.47 -4.29 -19.96
CA PRO A 246 -21.14 -4.46 -21.36
C PRO A 246 -20.54 -3.16 -21.89
N GLY A 247 -19.39 -3.26 -22.56
CA GLY A 247 -18.73 -2.13 -23.22
C GLY A 247 -19.72 -1.45 -24.17
N LYS A 248 -20.12 -0.22 -23.82
CA LYS A 248 -20.75 0.67 -24.79
C LYS A 248 -19.63 1.22 -25.64
N ASP A 249 -19.56 0.76 -26.88
CA ASP A 249 -18.85 1.45 -27.94
C ASP A 249 -19.30 2.92 -27.96
N GLU A 250 -18.35 3.82 -27.73
CA GLU A 250 -18.52 5.26 -27.84
C GLU A 250 -18.57 5.65 -29.33
N ASP A 251 -19.70 5.38 -29.98
CA ASP A 251 -20.07 6.02 -31.24
C ASP A 251 -21.58 6.27 -31.27
N ALA A 252 -22.02 7.25 -30.47
CA ALA A 252 -23.29 7.94 -30.69
C ALA A 252 -23.29 9.28 -29.94
N VAL A 253 -22.91 10.33 -30.66
CA VAL A 253 -23.24 11.71 -30.30
C VAL A 253 -24.77 11.84 -30.30
N ASN A 254 -25.36 12.24 -29.16
CA ASN A 254 -26.61 13.01 -29.15
C ASN A 254 -26.66 13.93 -27.92
N PRO A 255 -27.13 15.18 -28.07
CA PRO A 255 -27.03 16.22 -27.04
C PRO A 255 -28.30 16.32 -26.17
N GLY A 256 -28.12 16.81 -24.93
CA GLY A 256 -29.19 17.23 -24.01
C GLY A 256 -29.36 16.28 -22.81
N SER A 257 -29.46 16.72 -21.57
CA SER A 257 -29.84 18.04 -21.05
C SER A 257 -29.02 18.42 -19.82
N ASP A 258 -28.51 19.65 -19.81
CA ASP A 258 -28.11 20.38 -18.61
C ASP A 258 -29.21 20.37 -17.56
N HIS A 259 -28.87 20.13 -16.30
CA HIS A 259 -29.35 20.83 -15.10
C HIS A 259 -28.69 20.21 -13.85
N ALA A 260 -27.48 20.68 -13.52
CA ALA A 260 -26.88 20.46 -12.21
C ALA A 260 -26.81 21.81 -11.48
N SER A 261 -27.71 21.99 -10.51
CA SER A 261 -27.72 23.15 -9.63
C SER A 261 -26.46 23.15 -8.76
N ALA A 262 -25.58 24.11 -9.02
CA ALA A 262 -24.45 24.44 -8.17
C ALA A 262 -24.95 25.07 -6.85
N VAL A 263 -24.60 24.47 -5.72
CA VAL A 263 -24.50 25.17 -4.44
C VAL A 263 -23.11 24.90 -3.90
N GLY A 264 -22.21 25.83 -4.18
CA GLY A 264 -20.86 25.86 -3.65
C GLY A 264 -20.86 26.32 -2.20
N GLY A 265 -20.25 25.53 -1.33
CA GLY A 265 -19.76 25.96 -0.04
C GLY A 265 -18.23 25.90 -0.06
N THR A 266 -17.58 27.06 -0.11
CA THR A 266 -16.14 27.17 0.10
C THR A 266 -15.79 26.78 1.53
N VAL A 267 -15.09 25.65 1.72
CA VAL A 267 -14.33 25.39 2.95
C VAL A 267 -12.87 25.73 2.64
N VAL A 268 -12.47 26.93 3.05
CA VAL A 268 -11.08 27.38 3.02
C VAL A 268 -10.37 26.81 4.24
N GLY A 269 -9.38 25.95 3.98
CA GLY A 269 -8.09 25.91 4.68
C GLY A 269 -8.07 25.60 6.17
N ILE A 270 -8.00 24.31 6.52
CA ILE A 270 -7.22 23.80 7.67
C ILE A 270 -6.61 22.44 7.26
N SER A 271 -5.84 22.37 6.17
CA SER A 271 -5.20 21.10 5.76
C SER A 271 -3.82 20.89 6.39
N SER A 272 -3.15 21.95 6.85
CA SER A 272 -1.76 21.83 7.36
C SER A 272 -1.67 21.53 8.86
N PHE A 273 -2.74 21.71 9.64
CA PHE A 273 -2.70 21.48 11.09
C PHE A 273 -3.00 20.03 11.51
N LEU A 274 -3.58 19.21 10.62
CA LEU A 274 -3.91 17.82 10.94
C LEU A 274 -2.69 16.89 10.88
N LEU A 275 -1.68 17.20 10.06
CA LEU A 275 -0.40 16.49 10.01
C LEU A 275 0.41 16.64 11.30
N LEU A 276 0.37 17.83 11.93
CA LEU A 276 1.11 18.09 13.16
C LEU A 276 0.59 17.28 14.36
N MET A 277 -0.70 16.94 14.40
CA MET A 277 -1.27 16.14 15.51
C MET A 277 -0.91 14.65 15.43
N TYR A 278 -0.48 14.16 14.25
CA TYR A 278 -0.01 12.78 14.10
C TYR A 278 1.38 12.57 14.75
N GLN A 279 2.23 13.59 14.77
CA GLN A 279 3.58 13.56 15.37
C GLN A 279 3.58 13.39 16.90
N PHE A 280 2.46 13.69 17.57
CA PHE A 280 2.33 13.63 19.04
C PHE A 280 1.53 12.43 19.56
N THR A 281 1.13 11.49 18.69
CA THR A 281 0.48 10.24 19.12
C THR A 281 1.55 9.15 19.28
N PRO A 282 1.55 8.30 20.33
CA PRO A 282 2.59 7.30 20.59
C PRO A 282 2.75 6.20 19.51
N LEU A 283 2.00 6.27 18.41
CA LEU A 283 2.02 5.37 17.25
C LEU A 283 3.37 5.33 16.49
N GLY A 284 4.18 6.39 16.55
CA GLY A 284 5.37 6.53 15.70
C GLY A 284 6.57 5.61 16.05
N ARG A 285 6.75 5.23 17.33
CA ARG A 285 7.92 4.41 17.75
C ARG A 285 7.78 2.93 17.43
N TRP A 286 6.56 2.40 17.42
CA TRP A 286 6.31 0.96 17.30
C TRP A 286 6.35 0.48 15.84
N LEU A 287 5.82 1.26 14.90
CA LEU A 287 5.79 0.93 13.47
C LEU A 287 7.18 0.87 12.83
N ARG A 288 8.16 1.63 13.36
CA ARG A 288 9.57 1.59 12.91
C ARG A 288 10.20 0.20 13.13
N SER A 289 9.79 -0.54 14.17
CA SER A 289 10.29 -1.91 14.43
C SER A 289 9.75 -2.96 13.45
N ARG A 290 8.54 -2.74 12.91
CA ARG A 290 7.89 -3.67 11.97
C ARG A 290 8.52 -3.59 10.58
N ILE A 291 8.93 -2.41 10.16
CA ILE A 291 9.61 -2.18 8.87
C ILE A 291 11.00 -2.76 8.90
N SER A 292 11.78 -2.49 9.97
CA SER A 292 13.09 -3.12 10.17
C SER A 292 13.01 -4.65 10.05
N ARG A 293 11.95 -5.26 10.61
CA ARG A 293 11.73 -6.71 10.50
C ARG A 293 11.29 -7.18 9.10
N ARG A 294 10.57 -6.36 8.33
CA ARG A 294 10.21 -6.67 6.94
C ARG A 294 11.41 -6.52 5.99
N THR A 295 12.23 -5.49 6.17
CA THR A 295 13.47 -5.27 5.39
C THR A 295 14.51 -6.35 5.68
N GLU A 296 14.70 -6.72 6.96
CA GLU A 296 15.61 -7.81 7.36
C GLU A 296 15.15 -9.17 6.80
N MET A 297 13.84 -9.39 6.62
CA MET A 297 13.31 -10.58 5.95
C MET A 297 13.45 -10.55 4.41
N SER A 298 13.39 -9.38 3.76
CA SER A 298 13.57 -9.29 2.30
C SER A 298 15.02 -9.47 1.87
N ASP A 299 15.98 -8.99 2.66
CA ASP A 299 17.42 -9.10 2.34
C ASP A 299 17.90 -10.56 2.36
N HIS A 300 17.28 -11.42 3.16
CA HIS A 300 17.56 -12.86 3.19
C HIS A 300 16.89 -13.67 2.06
N LEU A 301 16.06 -13.05 1.22
CA LEU A 301 15.32 -13.73 0.14
C LEU A 301 15.92 -13.48 -1.26
N GLY A 302 17.03 -12.75 -1.37
CA GLY A 302 17.60 -12.29 -2.65
C GLY A 302 18.94 -12.89 -3.08
N GLU A 303 19.69 -13.56 -2.20
CA GLU A 303 21.08 -13.95 -2.50
C GLU A 303 21.25 -15.40 -3.01
N GLU A 304 20.38 -16.35 -2.65
CA GLU A 304 20.64 -17.77 -2.96
C GLU A 304 20.02 -18.30 -4.27
N GLU A 305 19.19 -17.52 -4.97
CA GLU A 305 18.48 -18.01 -6.19
C GLU A 305 18.94 -17.38 -7.52
N MET A 306 19.85 -16.41 -7.50
CA MET A 306 20.34 -15.75 -8.73
C MET A 306 21.65 -16.31 -9.30
N ASP A 307 22.39 -17.15 -8.57
CA ASP A 307 23.75 -17.56 -8.97
C ASP A 307 23.83 -18.78 -9.91
N HIS A 308 22.70 -19.47 -10.17
CA HIS A 308 22.71 -20.71 -10.95
C HIS A 308 22.11 -20.65 -12.35
N MET A 309 21.67 -19.47 -12.83
CA MET A 309 21.00 -19.36 -14.15
C MET A 309 21.77 -18.56 -15.21
N TYR A 310 22.99 -18.08 -14.92
CA TYR A 310 23.75 -17.18 -15.81
C TYR A 310 24.98 -17.76 -16.53
N LEU A 311 25.27 -19.07 -16.45
CA LEU A 311 26.54 -19.60 -16.98
C LEU A 311 26.48 -20.59 -18.16
N ASN A 312 25.41 -20.65 -18.95
CA ASN A 312 25.43 -21.47 -20.18
C ASN A 312 24.64 -20.86 -21.34
N ALA A 313 25.17 -19.80 -21.96
CA ALA A 313 24.84 -19.42 -23.33
C ALA A 313 25.86 -18.43 -23.91
N TYR A 314 27.08 -18.86 -24.22
CA TYR A 314 27.79 -18.30 -25.37
C TYR A 314 28.88 -19.26 -25.87
N GLY A 315 28.58 -19.95 -26.95
CA GLY A 315 29.55 -20.72 -27.70
C GLY A 315 30.36 -19.81 -28.61
N ASN A 316 31.67 -19.90 -28.46
CA ASN A 316 32.64 -20.06 -29.54
C ASN A 316 32.70 -18.97 -30.63
N ASP A 317 33.61 -18.01 -30.45
CA ASP A 317 34.43 -17.51 -31.54
C ASP A 317 35.90 -17.51 -31.06
N GLY A 318 36.71 -18.34 -31.73
CA GLY A 318 38.13 -18.46 -31.46
C GLY A 318 38.92 -17.37 -32.15
N MET A 319 39.90 -16.80 -31.44
CA MET A 319 41.14 -16.32 -32.03
C MET A 319 42.27 -16.52 -31.02
N TYR A 320 43.11 -17.51 -31.33
CA TYR A 320 44.44 -17.68 -30.78
C TYR A 320 45.28 -16.42 -31.04
N SER A 321 45.98 -15.94 -30.02
CA SER A 321 47.23 -15.19 -30.20
C SER A 321 48.16 -15.58 -29.07
N ASP A 322 49.21 -16.29 -29.46
CA ASP A 322 50.21 -16.88 -28.58
C ASP A 322 50.99 -15.86 -27.75
N ASP A 323 51.33 -16.34 -26.56
CA ASP A 323 52.38 -15.88 -25.67
C ASP A 323 53.73 -15.77 -26.41
N MET A 324 54.33 -14.58 -26.40
CA MET A 324 55.77 -14.42 -26.60
C MET A 324 56.30 -13.34 -25.68
N GLY A 325 56.80 -13.79 -24.52
CA GLY A 325 57.63 -13.00 -23.63
C GLY A 325 58.94 -12.57 -24.31
N TYR A 326 59.24 -11.28 -24.21
CA TYR A 326 60.57 -10.74 -24.47
C TYR A 326 61.06 -9.98 -23.26
N ASN A 327 62.03 -10.58 -22.57
CA ASN A 327 62.92 -9.94 -21.62
C ASN A 327 64.05 -9.26 -22.40
N MET A 328 64.23 -7.96 -22.26
CA MET A 328 65.48 -7.27 -22.58
C MET A 328 65.73 -6.20 -21.52
N GLY A 329 66.70 -6.46 -20.64
CA GLY A 329 67.37 -5.43 -19.86
C GLY A 329 68.74 -5.16 -20.48
N TYR A 330 69.19 -3.91 -20.46
CA TYR A 330 70.60 -3.54 -20.27
C TYR A 330 70.73 -2.10 -19.74
N ASN A 331 71.31 -2.05 -18.54
CA ASN A 331 72.32 -1.15 -17.97
C ASN A 331 72.36 0.37 -18.22
N THR A 332 72.62 1.00 -17.07
CA THR A 332 73.12 2.34 -16.75
C THR A 332 74.36 2.80 -17.51
N MET A 333 74.39 4.11 -17.78
CA MET A 333 75.56 4.97 -17.55
C MET A 333 75.12 6.23 -16.84
#